data_AF-A0A1H9ALL4-F1
#
_entry.id   AF-A0A1H9ALL4-F1
#
_cell.length_a   1.000
_cell.length_b   1.000
_cell.length_c   1.000
_cell.angle_alpha   90.00
_cell.angle_beta   90.00
_cell.angle_gamma   90.00
#
_symmetry.space_group_name_H-M   'P 1'
#
loop_
_entity.id
_entity.type
_entity.pdbx_description
1 polymer ?
#
loop_
_entity_poly.entity_id
_entity_poly.type
_entity_poly.pdbx_seq_one_letter_code
_entity_poly.pdbx_strand_id
1 'polypeptide(L)' 'MYNHEIIIKKIILYVEENLHEPLPLENIAAQSNFSKYHFHRIFQSTIGMTVTEYIRLREILQ' A
#
# COMPACT_ATOMS: atom_id res chain seq x y z
N MET A 1 15.11 -7.77 9.74
CA MET A 1 13.80 -7.15 10.04
C MET A 1 13.61 -5.76 9.40
N TYR A 2 14.67 -5.03 9.01
CA TYR A 2 14.60 -3.67 8.44
C TYR A 2 13.98 -3.50 7.03
N ASN A 3 13.77 -4.58 6.27
CA ASN A 3 13.40 -4.44 4.84
C ASN A 3 11.91 -4.13 4.60
N HIS A 4 11.00 -4.62 5.45
CA HIS A 4 9.57 -4.49 5.19
C HIS A 4 9.04 -3.08 5.43
N GLU A 5 9.49 -2.39 6.49
CA GLU A 5 9.07 -1.02 6.78
C GLU A 5 9.45 -0.04 5.66
N ILE A 6 10.64 -0.21 5.07
CA ILE A 6 11.10 0.62 3.94
C ILE A 6 10.19 0.39 2.73
N ILE A 7 9.84 -0.86 2.44
CA ILE A 7 8.93 -1.21 1.35
C ILE A 7 7.54 -0.61 1.59
N ILE A 8 7.00 -0.75 2.80
CA ILE A 8 5.69 -0.18 3.14
C ILE A 8 5.68 1.35 3.04
N LYS A 9 6.73 2.03 3.51
CA LYS A 9 6.84 3.50 3.36
C LYS A 9 6.86 3.92 1.89
N LYS A 10 7.58 3.20 1.02
CA LYS A 10 7.58 3.45 -0.43
C LYS A 10 6.20 3.26 -1.06
N ILE A 11 5.48 2.22 -0.63
CA ILE A 11 4.13 1.93 -1.13
C ILE A 11 3.16 3.04 -0.70
N ILE A 12 3.25 3.51 0.55
CA ILE A 12 2.43 4.64 1.00
C ILE A 12 2.72 5.86 0.15
N LEU A 13 3.99 6.23 -0.04
CA LEU A 13 4.35 7.37 -0.88
C LEU A 13 3.78 7.23 -2.30
N TYR A 14 3.92 6.06 -2.91
CA TYR A 14 3.36 5.77 -4.24
C TYR A 14 1.83 5.94 -4.26
N VAL A 15 1.11 5.45 -3.26
CA VAL A 15 -0.34 5.63 -3.15
C VAL A 15 -0.70 7.11 -3.03
N GLU A 16 0.01 7.86 -2.19
CA GLU A 16 -0.25 9.29 -1.98
C GLU A 16 -0.02 10.13 -3.25
N GLU A 17 1.03 9.83 -4.01
CA GLU A 17 1.36 10.54 -5.25
C GLU A 17 0.36 10.23 -6.38
N ASN A 18 -0.38 9.13 -6.30
CA ASN A 18 -1.26 8.65 -7.38
C ASN A 18 -2.74 8.58 -6.96
N LEU A 19 -3.13 9.17 -5.82
CA LEU A 19 -4.48 9.02 -5.27
C LEU A 19 -5.59 9.61 -6.16
N HIS A 20 -5.25 10.56 -7.03
CA HIS A 20 -6.20 11.21 -7.93
C HIS A 20 -6.35 10.50 -9.28
N GLU A 21 -5.63 9.40 -9.49
CA GLU A 21 -5.67 8.59 -10.70
C GLU A 21 -6.20 7.18 -10.38
N PRO A 22 -6.77 6.45 -11.37
CA PRO A 22 -7.10 5.05 -11.18
C PRO A 22 -5.85 4.27 -10.74
N LEU A 23 -5.88 3.72 -9.52
CA LEU A 23 -4.75 3.01 -8.91
C LEU A 23 -5.10 1.53 -8.66
N PRO A 24 -4.92 0.63 -9.66
CA PRO A 24 -5.18 -0.79 -9.49
C PRO A 24 -4.32 -1.41 -8.40
N LEU A 25 -4.92 -2.30 -7.61
CA LEU A 25 -4.23 -3.02 -6.55
C LEU A 25 -3.03 -3.84 -7.06
N GLU A 26 -3.11 -4.35 -8.30
CA GLU A 26 -1.99 -5.01 -8.99
C GLU A 26 -0.74 -4.12 -9.05
N ASN A 27 -0.92 -2.84 -9.39
CA ASN A 27 0.18 -1.91 -9.59
C ASN A 27 0.86 -1.60 -8.26
N ILE A 28 0.08 -1.46 -7.19
CA ILE A 28 0.58 -1.23 -5.83
C ILE A 28 1.35 -2.45 -5.33
N ALA A 29 0.79 -3.65 -5.49
CA ALA A 29 1.44 -4.89 -5.08
C ALA A 29 2.76 -5.11 -5.85
N ALA A 30 2.82 -4.75 -7.13
CA ALA A 30 4.02 -4.85 -7.95
C ALA A 30 5.20 -4.01 -7.42
N GLN A 31 4.94 -2.89 -6.74
CA GLN A 31 5.99 -2.06 -6.12
C GLN A 31 6.70 -2.76 -4.94
N SER A 32 6.11 -3.80 -4.38
CA SER A 32 6.59 -4.43 -3.15
C SER A 32 7.63 -5.54 -3.38
N ASN A 33 7.82 -6.01 -4.62
CA ASN A 33 8.53 -7.26 -4.95
C ASN A 33 8.00 -8.50 -4.20
N PHE A 34 6.80 -8.43 -3.64
CA PHE A 34 6.14 -9.53 -2.94
C PHE A 34 5.02 -10.14 -3.77
N SER A 35 4.66 -11.38 -3.46
CA SER A 35 3.37 -11.90 -3.87
C SER A 35 2.24 -11.05 -3.26
N LYS A 36 1.10 -10.94 -3.95
CA LYS A 36 -0.09 -10.22 -3.44
C LYS A 36 -0.45 -10.63 -2.00
N TYR A 37 -0.38 -11.92 -1.70
CA TYR A 37 -0.69 -12.44 -0.36
C TYR A 37 0.32 -11.96 0.70
N HIS A 38 1.62 -12.02 0.40
CA HIS A 38 2.64 -11.57 1.36
C HIS A 38 2.58 -10.06 1.56
N PHE A 39 2.41 -9.29 0.47
CA PHE A 39 2.16 -7.86 0.53
C PHE A 39 0.97 -7.51 1.43
N HIS A 40 -0.18 -8.17 1.24
CA HIS A 40 -1.37 -7.92 2.04
C HIS A 40 -1.11 -8.14 3.54
N ARG A 41 -0.48 -9.26 3.91
CA ARG A 41 -0.16 -9.55 5.32
C ARG A 41 0.80 -8.52 5.92
N ILE A 42 1.86 -8.17 5.20
CA ILE A 42 2.85 -7.22 5.70
C ILE A 42 2.24 -5.81 5.82
N PHE A 43 1.53 -5.34 4.81
CA PHE A 43 0.87 -4.03 4.85
C PHE A 43 -0.11 -3.94 6.01
N GLN A 44 -1.01 -4.92 6.15
CA GLN A 44 -2.00 -4.93 7.23
C GLN A 44 -1.34 -5.03 8.61
N SER A 45 -0.31 -5.86 8.77
CA SER A 45 0.41 -5.95 10.04
C SER A 45 1.18 -4.67 10.40
N THR A 46 1.56 -3.86 9.41
CA THR A 46 2.36 -2.65 9.60
C THR A 46 1.47 -1.42 9.82
N ILE A 47 0.37 -1.31 9.07
CA ILE A 47 -0.50 -0.11 9.05
C ILE A 47 -1.77 -0.30 9.91
N GLY A 48 -2.12 -1.54 10.24
CA GLY A 48 -3.32 -1.87 11.02
C GLY A 48 -4.60 -1.97 10.19
N MET A 49 -4.53 -1.72 8.88
CA MET A 49 -5.64 -1.87 7.93
C MET A 49 -5.13 -2.38 6.59
N THR A 50 -6.04 -2.91 5.76
CA THR A 50 -5.71 -3.32 4.40
C THR A 50 -5.36 -2.12 3.54
N VAL A 51 -4.61 -2.34 2.45
CA VAL A 51 -4.29 -1.27 1.51
C VAL A 51 -5.53 -0.67 0.83
N THR A 52 -6.57 -1.48 0.61
CA THR A 52 -7.84 -1.01 0.03
C THR A 52 -8.57 -0.09 1.01
N GLU A 53 -8.62 -0.45 2.30
CA GLU A 53 -9.17 0.44 3.35
C GLU A 53 -8.37 1.73 3.46
N TYR A 54 -7.03 1.64 3.37
CA TYR A 54 -6.16 2.80 3.38
C TYR A 54 -6.48 3.76 2.23
N ILE A 55 -6.51 3.28 0.97
CA ILE A 55 -6.81 4.10 -0.21
C ILE A 55 -8.17 4.79 -0.05
N ARG A 56 -9.21 4.02 0.31
CA ARG A 56 -10.56 4.55 0.50
C ARG A 56 -10.63 5.62 1.59
N LEU A 57 -9.90 5.43 2.69
CA LEU A 57 -9.81 6.43 3.75
C LEU A 57 -9.17 7.72 3.24
N ARG A 58 -8.09 7.60 2.46
CA ARG A 58 -7.40 8.75 1.87
C ARG A 58 -8.26 9.49 0.85
N GLU A 59 -9.01 8.78 0.02
CA GLU A 59 -9.95 9.38 -0.95
C GLU A 59 -11.08 10.20 -0.28
N ILE A 60 -11.47 9.84 0.95
CA ILE A 60 -12.52 10.54 1.70
C ILE A 60 -11.99 11.77 2.46
N LEU A 61 -10.74 11.71 2.93
CA LEU A 61 -10.14 12.74 3.80
C LEU A 61 -9.45 13.88 3.05
N GLN A 62 -9.29 13.78 1.73
CA GLN A 62 -8.76 14.82 0.85
C GLN A 62 -9.90 15.60 0.19
#